data_AF-A0A6P7KRP1-F1
#
_entry.id   AF-A0A6P7KRP1-F1
#
_cell.length_a   1.000
_cell.length_b   1.000
_cell.length_c   1.000
_cell.angle_alpha   90.00
_cell.angle_beta   90.00
_cell.angle_gamma   90.00
#
_symmetry.space_group_name_H-M   'P 1'
#
loop_
_entity.id
_entity.type
_entity.pdbx_description
1 polymer ?
#
loop_
_entity_poly.entity_id
_entity_poly.type
_entity_poly.pdbx_seq_one_letter_code
_entity_poly.pdbx_strand_id
1 'polypeptide(L)'
;MAAKEVYSQTTIPNPKTSCFTVPSELLQTTRFIFKIGEVLLSFVAFVLEEVIKSCISCGPLYFFEFVSCTAFLFTLLLLILLSTTLHTKVGISCWASLDFVYTSGVFVLFLISSIVFASNSGTTVERAAVAFGFLATGMFLADAIFFIKTNGFPLKKDRKTESNNGSAAPAPEEEKLSAE
;
A
#
# COMPACT_ATOMS: atom_id res chain seq x y z
N MET A 1 2.57 8.72 -56.99
CA MET A 1 3.22 9.59 -55.99
C MET A 1 2.75 9.16 -54.61
N ALA A 2 3.71 8.90 -53.73
CA ALA A 2 3.52 8.35 -52.40
C ALA A 2 3.12 9.42 -51.36
N ALA A 3 2.54 8.90 -50.28
CA ALA A 3 2.53 9.40 -48.90
C ALA A 3 1.88 10.76 -48.60
N LYS A 4 0.75 10.69 -47.89
CA LYS A 4 0.53 11.50 -46.68
C LYS A 4 -0.26 10.69 -45.66
N GLU A 5 0.48 9.98 -44.82
CA GLU A 5 0.05 9.63 -43.47
C GLU A 5 -0.34 10.91 -42.74
N VAL A 6 -1.61 11.03 -42.35
CA VAL A 6 -1.99 11.89 -41.21
C VAL A 6 -3.03 11.10 -40.40
N TYR A 7 -2.60 9.97 -39.85
CA TYR A 7 -3.31 9.36 -38.73
C TYR A 7 -3.07 10.24 -37.50
N SER A 8 -3.97 11.19 -37.23
CA SER A 8 -4.06 11.79 -35.90
C SER A 8 -4.73 10.79 -34.96
N GLN A 9 -3.92 9.92 -34.35
CA GLN A 9 -4.31 9.16 -33.18
C GLN A 9 -4.36 10.11 -31.98
N THR A 10 -5.40 10.93 -31.88
CA THR A 10 -5.70 11.72 -30.69
C THR A 10 -6.47 10.86 -29.70
N THR A 11 -5.84 9.80 -29.21
CA THR A 11 -6.30 9.13 -27.99
C THR A 11 -5.59 9.83 -26.83
N ILE A 12 -6.11 10.99 -26.42
CA ILE A 12 -5.73 11.57 -25.11
C ILE A 12 -6.27 10.58 -24.08
N PRO A 13 -5.44 9.85 -23.31
CA PRO A 13 -5.96 9.14 -22.17
C PRO A 13 -6.55 10.18 -21.22
N ASN A 14 -7.87 10.12 -21.09
CA ASN A 14 -8.70 10.66 -20.03
C ASN A 14 -7.89 11.04 -18.76
N PRO A 15 -8.05 12.25 -18.18
CA PRO A 15 -7.44 12.61 -16.91
C PRO A 15 -8.16 11.91 -15.74
N LYS A 16 -8.16 10.58 -15.75
CA LYS A 16 -8.41 9.71 -14.60
C LYS A 16 -7.28 8.70 -14.42
N THR A 17 -6.15 8.91 -15.08
CA THR A 17 -4.98 8.03 -15.02
C THR A 17 -3.87 8.72 -14.26
N SER A 18 -3.91 8.65 -12.93
CA SER A 18 -2.68 8.74 -12.15
C SER A 18 -2.94 8.17 -10.76
N CYS A 19 -3.22 6.87 -10.68
CA CYS A 19 -3.15 6.18 -9.42
C CYS A 19 -1.83 5.44 -9.26
N PHE A 20 -0.74 6.17 -9.53
CA PHE A 20 0.64 5.71 -9.40
C PHE A 20 1.19 4.97 -10.64
N THR A 21 1.58 5.71 -11.69
CA THR A 21 2.36 5.18 -12.82
C THR A 21 3.76 4.81 -12.33
N VAL A 22 4.07 3.51 -12.26
CA VAL A 22 5.45 3.05 -11.99
C VAL A 22 5.87 2.08 -13.09
N PRO A 23 6.75 2.51 -14.01
CA PRO A 23 7.61 1.62 -14.75
C PRO A 23 9.01 1.72 -14.13
N SER A 24 9.31 0.85 -13.19
CA SER A 24 10.70 0.63 -12.76
C SER A 24 10.79 -0.74 -12.12
N GLU A 25 11.24 -1.71 -12.91
CA GLU A 25 11.59 -3.10 -12.52
C GLU A 25 12.37 -3.15 -11.19
N LEU A 26 13.23 -2.16 -10.93
CA LEU A 26 13.97 -2.01 -9.68
C LEU A 26 13.07 -1.76 -8.46
N LEU A 27 12.07 -0.89 -8.58
CA LEU A 27 11.18 -0.53 -7.48
C LEU A 27 10.25 -1.71 -7.14
N GLN A 28 9.84 -2.47 -8.15
CA GLN A 28 9.11 -3.72 -7.97
C GLN A 28 9.98 -4.80 -7.31
N THR A 29 11.24 -4.92 -7.71
CA THR A 29 12.20 -5.85 -7.09
C THR A 29 12.51 -5.48 -5.64
N THR A 30 12.77 -4.19 -5.34
CA THR A 30 13.04 -3.74 -3.97
C THR A 30 11.83 -3.95 -3.07
N ARG A 31 10.61 -3.62 -3.53
CA ARG A 31 9.38 -3.89 -2.76
C ARG A 31 9.15 -5.39 -2.55
N PHE A 32 9.47 -6.21 -3.55
CA PHE A 32 9.41 -7.65 -3.40
C PHE A 32 10.33 -8.15 -2.27
N ILE A 33 11.54 -7.61 -2.16
CA ILE A 33 12.47 -7.94 -1.06
C ILE A 33 11.91 -7.50 0.30
N PHE A 34 11.34 -6.29 0.39
CA PHE A 34 10.69 -5.82 1.62
C PHE A 34 9.54 -6.75 2.03
N LYS A 35 8.66 -7.10 1.09
CA LYS A 35 7.55 -8.03 1.33
C LYS A 35 8.02 -9.42 1.79
N ILE A 36 9.09 -9.94 1.20
CA ILE A 36 9.69 -11.20 1.67
C ILE A 36 10.16 -11.06 3.13
N GLY A 37 10.87 -9.99 3.47
CA GLY A 37 11.34 -9.79 4.83
C GLY A 37 10.20 -9.57 5.83
N GLU A 38 9.14 -8.86 5.45
CA GLU A 38 7.91 -8.72 6.24
C GLU A 38 7.27 -10.08 6.54
N VAL A 39 7.11 -10.92 5.51
CA VAL A 39 6.54 -12.27 5.64
C VAL A 39 7.41 -13.14 6.54
N LEU A 40 8.73 -13.14 6.35
CA LEU A 40 9.65 -13.94 7.17
C LEU A 40 9.63 -13.50 8.65
N LEU A 41 9.70 -12.20 8.92
CA LEU A 41 9.68 -11.69 10.29
C LEU A 41 8.32 -11.92 10.98
N SER A 42 7.22 -11.73 10.25
CA SER A 42 5.87 -12.00 10.78
C SER A 42 5.65 -13.50 11.04
N PHE A 43 6.17 -14.37 10.17
CA PHE A 43 6.11 -15.82 10.35
C PHE A 43 6.94 -16.29 11.55
N VAL A 44 8.16 -15.76 11.70
CA VAL A 44 9.00 -16.08 12.87
C VAL A 44 8.32 -15.61 14.16
N ALA A 45 7.73 -14.40 14.17
CA ALA A 45 6.98 -13.90 15.31
C ALA A 45 5.79 -14.83 15.66
N PHE A 46 5.02 -15.25 14.66
CA PHE A 46 3.92 -16.21 14.83
C PHE A 46 4.38 -17.56 15.40
N VAL A 47 5.44 -18.16 14.83
CA VAL A 47 5.97 -19.46 15.31
C VAL A 47 6.48 -19.37 16.74
N LEU A 48 7.16 -18.27 17.09
CA LEU A 48 7.64 -18.08 18.46
C LEU A 48 6.51 -18.01 19.47
N GLU A 49 5.35 -17.50 19.08
CA GLU A 49 4.17 -17.45 19.95
C GLU A 49 3.45 -18.78 20.09
N GLU A 50 3.30 -19.53 19.00
CA GLU A 50 2.73 -20.89 19.04
C GLU A 50 3.57 -21.83 19.93
N VAL A 51 4.86 -21.56 20.06
CA VAL A 51 5.79 -22.35 20.91
C VAL A 51 5.65 -21.99 22.40
N ILE A 52 5.03 -20.86 22.75
CA ILE A 52 4.83 -20.46 24.16
C ILE A 52 3.69 -21.29 24.76
N LYS A 53 4.05 -22.35 25.49
CA LYS A 53 3.08 -23.24 26.15
C LYS A 53 2.56 -22.76 27.51
N SER A 54 3.20 -21.74 28.08
CA SER A 54 2.88 -21.22 29.41
C SER A 54 2.97 -19.69 29.40
N CYS A 55 1.82 -19.02 29.52
CA CYS A 55 1.70 -17.55 29.60
C CYS A 55 1.22 -17.13 31.00
N ILE A 56 1.73 -15.99 31.49
CA ILE A 56 1.27 -15.36 32.75
C ILE A 56 -0.07 -14.62 32.50
N SER A 57 -0.21 -14.00 31.33
CA SER A 57 -1.45 -13.37 30.86
C SER A 57 -1.60 -13.68 29.38
N CYS A 58 -2.55 -14.56 29.04
CA CYS A 58 -2.69 -15.06 27.67
C CYS A 58 -3.48 -14.11 26.74
N GLY A 59 -4.15 -13.09 27.30
CA GLY A 59 -4.89 -12.09 26.49
C GLY A 59 -3.99 -11.33 25.49
N PRO A 60 -2.89 -10.69 25.96
CA PRO A 60 -1.91 -10.04 25.09
C PRO A 60 -1.31 -10.97 24.03
N LEU A 61 -1.07 -12.24 24.39
CA LEU A 61 -0.55 -13.27 23.49
C LEU A 61 -1.55 -13.54 22.34
N TYR A 62 -2.82 -13.79 22.65
CA TYR A 62 -3.84 -14.04 21.62
C TYR A 62 -4.07 -12.84 20.70
N PHE A 63 -3.97 -11.62 21.24
CA PHE A 63 -4.08 -10.41 20.42
C PHE A 63 -2.89 -10.30 19.45
N PHE A 64 -1.68 -10.56 19.91
CA PHE A 64 -0.51 -10.56 19.04
C PHE A 64 -0.55 -11.71 18.03
N GLU A 65 -0.99 -12.91 18.41
CA GLU A 65 -1.15 -14.07 17.53
C GLU A 65 -2.09 -13.73 16.37
N PHE A 66 -3.24 -13.12 16.68
CA PHE A 66 -4.18 -12.67 15.67
C PHE A 66 -3.55 -11.64 14.72
N VAL A 67 -2.83 -10.65 15.25
CA VAL A 67 -2.19 -9.61 14.43
C VAL A 67 -1.06 -10.21 13.58
N SER A 68 -0.24 -11.10 14.12
CA SER A 68 0.88 -11.72 13.40
C SER A 68 0.40 -12.69 12.32
N CYS A 69 -0.64 -13.48 12.60
CA CYS A 69 -1.27 -14.38 11.65
C CYS A 69 -1.93 -13.61 10.50
N THR A 70 -2.73 -12.59 10.80
CA THR A 70 -3.35 -11.76 9.76
C THR A 70 -2.30 -11.05 8.92
N ALA A 71 -1.31 -10.42 9.55
CA ALA A 71 -0.22 -9.76 8.84
C ALA A 71 0.52 -10.73 7.92
N PHE A 72 0.87 -11.93 8.38
CA PHE A 72 1.52 -12.97 7.59
C PHE A 72 0.67 -13.41 6.40
N LEU A 73 -0.59 -13.81 6.63
CA LEU A 73 -1.45 -14.32 5.56
C LEU A 73 -1.76 -13.27 4.50
N PHE A 74 -2.04 -12.04 4.93
CA PHE A 74 -2.35 -10.95 4.00
C PHE A 74 -1.10 -10.45 3.27
N THR A 75 0.07 -10.35 3.91
CA THR A 75 1.32 -10.01 3.19
C THR A 75 1.71 -11.09 2.19
N LEU A 76 1.56 -12.37 2.57
CA LEU A 76 1.81 -13.50 1.67
C LEU A 76 0.83 -13.48 0.48
N LEU A 77 -0.45 -13.18 0.72
CA LEU A 77 -1.43 -13.02 -0.34
C LEU A 77 -1.05 -11.87 -1.29
N LEU A 78 -0.65 -10.70 -0.76
CA LEU A 78 -0.19 -9.58 -1.56
C LEU A 78 1.08 -9.91 -2.36
N LEU A 79 2.02 -10.64 -1.77
CA LEU A 79 3.22 -11.14 -2.43
C LEU A 79 2.87 -12.05 -3.62
N ILE A 80 1.92 -12.98 -3.44
CA ILE A 80 1.45 -13.87 -4.52
C ILE A 80 0.77 -13.07 -5.63
N LEU A 81 -0.10 -12.10 -5.28
CA LEU A 81 -0.77 -11.24 -6.25
C LEU A 81 0.20 -10.36 -7.03
N LEU A 82 1.28 -9.89 -6.40
CA LEU A 82 2.33 -9.12 -7.05
C LEU A 82 3.24 -10.00 -7.94
N SER A 83 3.48 -11.24 -7.53
CA SER A 83 4.29 -12.23 -8.27
C SER A 83 3.54 -12.83 -9.47
N THR A 84 2.21 -12.91 -9.39
CA THR A 84 1.36 -13.55 -10.41
C THR A 84 0.74 -12.52 -11.35
N THR A 85 0.45 -12.91 -12.59
CA THR A 85 -0.29 -12.09 -13.57
C THR A 85 -1.73 -11.77 -13.15
N LEU A 86 -2.21 -12.31 -12.02
CA LEU A 86 -3.54 -12.05 -11.43
C LEU A 86 -3.79 -10.57 -11.14
N HIS A 87 -2.74 -9.78 -10.89
CA HIS A 87 -2.85 -8.33 -10.77
C HIS A 87 -3.54 -7.67 -11.98
N THR A 88 -3.44 -8.27 -13.17
CA THR A 88 -4.09 -7.77 -14.41
C THR A 88 -5.57 -8.15 -14.53
N LYS A 89 -6.03 -9.15 -13.77
CA LYS A 89 -7.41 -9.67 -13.83
C LYS A 89 -8.33 -9.00 -12.82
N VAL A 90 -7.78 -8.54 -11.70
CA VAL A 90 -8.56 -7.86 -10.67
C VAL A 90 -8.57 -6.38 -11.04
N GLY A 91 -9.72 -5.88 -11.50
CA GLY A 91 -9.93 -4.51 -12.01
C GLY A 91 -9.80 -3.39 -10.98
N ILE A 92 -8.90 -3.53 -10.00
CA ILE A 92 -8.54 -2.52 -9.03
C ILE A 92 -7.68 -1.47 -9.74
N SER A 93 -8.14 -0.24 -9.71
CA SER A 93 -7.49 0.90 -10.37
C SER A 93 -6.20 1.36 -9.69
N CYS A 94 -5.90 0.92 -8.45
CA CYS A 94 -4.79 1.45 -7.66
C CYS A 94 -4.19 0.50 -6.60
N TRP A 95 -3.35 -0.43 -7.04
CA TRP A 95 -2.72 -1.40 -6.15
C TRP A 95 -1.67 -0.80 -5.20
N ALA A 96 -0.91 0.18 -5.68
CA ALA A 96 0.11 0.83 -4.87
C ALA A 96 -0.46 1.53 -3.62
N SER A 97 -1.63 2.17 -3.76
CA SER A 97 -2.32 2.81 -2.63
C SER A 97 -2.91 1.80 -1.66
N LEU A 98 -3.47 0.69 -2.15
CA LEU A 98 -3.99 -0.37 -1.28
C LEU A 98 -2.86 -1.02 -0.48
N ASP A 99 -1.74 -1.35 -1.12
CA ASP A 99 -0.59 -1.92 -0.44
C ASP A 99 -0.04 -0.96 0.63
N PHE A 100 0.05 0.34 0.33
CA PHE A 100 0.48 1.33 1.32
C PHE A 100 -0.46 1.45 2.52
N VAL A 101 -1.77 1.53 2.30
CA VAL A 101 -2.77 1.60 3.37
C VAL A 101 -2.73 0.33 4.22
N TYR A 102 -2.58 -0.82 3.57
CA TYR A 102 -2.42 -2.10 4.25
C TYR A 102 -1.12 -2.16 5.07
N THR A 103 0.05 -1.89 4.48
CA THR A 103 1.35 -1.85 5.17
C THR A 103 1.29 -0.90 6.37
N SER A 104 0.71 0.29 6.19
CA SER A 104 0.53 1.26 7.28
C SER A 104 -0.40 0.76 8.37
N GLY A 105 -1.50 0.09 8.03
CA GLY A 105 -2.44 -0.49 8.99
C GLY A 105 -1.79 -1.60 9.81
N VAL A 106 -1.09 -2.51 9.13
CA VAL A 106 -0.35 -3.60 9.77
C VAL A 106 0.75 -3.08 10.66
N PHE A 107 1.53 -2.08 10.23
CA PHE A 107 2.53 -1.42 11.07
C PHE A 107 1.95 -0.95 12.41
N VAL A 108 0.81 -0.23 12.38
CA VAL A 108 0.17 0.28 13.59
C VAL A 108 -0.32 -0.86 14.48
N LEU A 109 -0.96 -1.88 13.90
CA LEU A 109 -1.46 -3.03 14.65
C LEU A 109 -0.32 -3.83 15.30
N PHE A 110 0.76 -4.10 14.57
CA PHE A 110 1.95 -4.80 15.07
C PHE A 110 2.66 -4.02 16.17
N LEU A 111 2.73 -2.69 16.04
CA LEU A 111 3.31 -1.83 17.06
C LEU A 111 2.49 -1.90 18.36
N ILE A 112 1.17 -1.77 18.26
CA ILE A 112 0.27 -1.84 19.42
C ILE A 112 0.35 -3.22 20.08
N SER A 113 0.26 -4.30 19.29
CA SER A 113 0.35 -5.66 19.84
C SER A 113 1.70 -5.89 20.52
N SER A 114 2.80 -5.46 19.90
CA SER A 114 4.15 -5.58 20.47
C SER A 114 4.30 -4.84 21.79
N ILE A 115 3.75 -3.62 21.92
CA ILE A 115 3.81 -2.85 23.18
C ILE A 115 2.99 -3.51 24.29
N VAL A 116 1.77 -3.96 23.97
CA VAL A 116 0.89 -4.62 24.93
C VAL A 116 1.50 -5.95 25.39
N PHE A 117 2.07 -6.72 24.48
CA PHE A 117 2.72 -7.99 24.81
C PHE A 117 4.04 -7.78 25.55
N ALA A 118 4.85 -6.78 25.18
CA ALA A 118 6.07 -6.40 25.90
C ALA A 118 5.80 -6.08 27.38
N SER A 119 4.71 -5.35 27.64
CA SER A 119 4.30 -4.96 29.00
C SER A 119 3.89 -6.15 29.88
N ASN A 120 3.62 -7.31 29.28
CA ASN A 120 3.16 -8.52 29.97
C ASN A 120 4.14 -9.69 29.82
N SER A 121 5.34 -9.46 29.25
CA SER A 121 6.33 -10.50 29.00
C SER A 121 7.13 -10.85 30.27
N GLY A 122 7.14 -12.13 30.66
CA GLY A 122 7.82 -12.62 31.85
C GLY A 122 8.96 -13.61 31.58
N THR A 123 8.85 -14.39 30.51
CA THR A 123 9.78 -15.47 30.15
C THR A 123 10.75 -15.06 29.04
N THR A 124 11.85 -15.80 28.90
CA THR A 124 12.85 -15.57 27.82
C THR A 124 12.24 -15.76 26.42
N VAL A 125 11.32 -16.71 26.28
CA VAL A 125 10.64 -17.01 25.01
C VAL A 125 9.66 -15.89 24.64
N GLU A 126 8.87 -15.39 25.60
CA GLU A 126 8.00 -14.22 25.41
C GLU A 126 8.82 -12.99 25.00
N ARG A 127 9.96 -12.74 25.65
CA ARG A 127 10.85 -11.62 25.26
C ARG A 127 11.43 -11.78 23.86
N ALA A 128 11.74 -13.00 23.43
CA ALA A 128 12.18 -13.27 22.07
C ALA A 128 11.07 -12.96 21.05
N ALA A 129 9.85 -13.43 21.30
CA ALA A 129 8.68 -13.14 20.47
C ALA A 129 8.43 -11.62 20.36
N VAL A 130 8.48 -10.90 21.48
CA VAL A 130 8.40 -9.42 21.52
C VAL A 130 9.49 -8.77 20.67
N ALA A 131 10.74 -9.24 20.76
CA ALA A 131 11.84 -8.69 19.98
C ALA A 131 11.61 -8.85 18.47
N PHE A 132 11.15 -10.03 18.03
CA PHE A 132 10.78 -10.26 16.63
C PHE A 132 9.54 -9.44 16.21
N GLY A 133 8.59 -9.18 17.12
CA GLY A 133 7.49 -8.25 16.88
C GLY A 133 7.94 -6.82 16.59
N PHE A 134 8.90 -6.30 17.37
CA PHE A 134 9.50 -4.99 17.09
C PHE A 134 10.33 -4.98 15.80
N LEU A 135 11.04 -6.05 15.49
CA LEU A 135 11.76 -6.19 14.21
C LEU A 135 10.78 -6.18 13.02
N ALA A 136 9.68 -6.93 13.10
CA ALA A 136 8.62 -6.92 12.09
C ALA A 136 8.03 -5.51 11.94
N THR A 137 7.74 -4.85 13.05
CA THR A 137 7.27 -3.46 13.06
C THR A 137 8.24 -2.51 12.35
N GLY A 138 9.54 -2.65 12.60
CA GLY A 138 10.58 -1.88 11.91
C GLY A 138 10.63 -2.14 10.42
N MET A 139 10.41 -3.38 9.99
CA MET A 139 10.35 -3.77 8.57
C MET A 139 9.15 -3.13 7.86
N PHE A 140 7.95 -3.23 8.43
CA PHE A 140 6.74 -2.59 7.90
C PHE A 140 6.87 -1.05 7.86
N LEU A 141 7.51 -0.47 8.86
CA LEU A 141 7.82 0.97 8.87
C LEU A 141 8.79 1.34 7.76
N ALA A 142 9.83 0.54 7.55
CA ALA A 142 10.81 0.76 6.49
C ALA A 142 10.16 0.66 5.10
N ASP A 143 9.28 -0.31 4.86
CA ASP A 143 8.49 -0.43 3.62
C ASP A 143 7.61 0.82 3.42
N ALA A 144 6.88 1.26 4.46
CA ALA A 144 6.05 2.45 4.41
C ALA A 144 6.86 3.74 4.13
N ILE A 145 8.00 3.92 4.78
CA ILE A 145 8.89 5.08 4.58
C ILE A 145 9.50 5.04 3.19
N PHE A 146 9.98 3.87 2.74
CA PHE A 146 10.54 3.69 1.42
C PHE A 146 9.51 4.04 0.35
N PHE A 147 8.27 3.56 0.51
CA PHE A 147 7.14 3.92 -0.34
C PHE A 147 6.91 5.43 -0.35
N ILE A 148 6.79 6.11 0.80
CA ILE A 148 6.56 7.56 0.86
C ILE A 148 7.71 8.32 0.17
N LYS A 149 8.96 7.89 0.35
CA LYS A 149 10.13 8.55 -0.22
C LYS A 149 10.22 8.38 -1.73
N THR A 150 9.85 7.22 -2.27
CA THR A 150 9.84 6.98 -3.71
C THR A 150 8.62 7.59 -4.39
N ASN A 151 7.47 7.56 -3.71
CA ASN A 151 6.18 7.82 -4.34
C ASN A 151 5.55 9.16 -3.97
N GLY A 152 6.08 9.85 -2.96
CA GLY A 152 5.41 10.98 -2.32
C GLY A 152 4.26 10.51 -1.41
N PHE A 153 3.71 11.45 -0.63
CA PHE A 153 2.66 11.13 0.35
C PHE A 153 1.32 10.89 -0.37
N PRO A 154 0.71 9.69 -0.30
CA PRO A 154 -0.50 9.36 -1.07
C PRO A 154 -1.74 10.16 -0.64
N LEU A 155 -1.72 10.74 0.58
CA LEU A 155 -2.79 11.57 1.11
C LEU A 155 -2.68 13.05 0.71
N LYS A 156 -1.60 13.48 0.05
CA LYS A 156 -1.59 14.77 -0.66
C LYS A 156 -2.30 14.61 -1.99
N LYS A 157 -3.58 14.30 -1.93
CA LYS A 157 -4.50 14.63 -3.03
C LYS A 157 -4.56 16.15 -3.05
N ASP A 158 -4.26 16.75 -4.20
CA ASP A 158 -4.40 18.18 -4.45
C ASP A 158 -5.62 18.74 -3.71
N ARG A 159 -5.38 19.56 -2.69
CA ARG A 159 -6.34 20.56 -2.24
C ARG A 159 -6.34 21.68 -3.30
N LYS A 160 -6.69 21.35 -4.54
CA LYS A 160 -7.37 22.33 -5.36
C LYS A 160 -8.79 22.35 -4.82
N THR A 161 -9.04 23.38 -4.02
CA THR A 161 -10.34 24.00 -3.91
C THR A 161 -10.91 24.13 -5.32
N GLU A 162 -11.71 23.15 -5.72
CA GLU A 162 -12.69 23.31 -6.78
C GLU A 162 -13.77 24.21 -6.19
N SER A 163 -13.54 25.53 -6.26
CA SER A 163 -14.59 26.52 -6.08
C SER A 163 -15.47 26.46 -7.31
N ASN A 164 -16.31 25.43 -7.39
CA ASN A 164 -17.39 25.36 -8.34
C ASN A 164 -18.60 26.04 -7.72
N ASN A 165 -18.74 27.34 -7.95
CA ASN A 165 -20.03 28.01 -7.90
C ASN A 165 -20.32 28.60 -9.27
N GLY A 166 -21.11 27.85 -10.03
CA GLY A 166 -22.28 28.38 -10.74
C GLY A 166 -22.03 29.33 -11.92
N SER A 167 -22.21 28.78 -13.12
CA SER A 167 -22.93 29.36 -14.26
C SER A 167 -23.09 30.90 -14.34
N ALA A 168 -22.44 31.48 -15.34
CA ALA A 168 -23.04 32.55 -16.14
C ALA A 168 -22.86 32.19 -17.62
N ALA A 169 -23.98 32.30 -18.35
CA ALA A 169 -24.26 31.86 -19.71
C ALA A 169 -23.30 32.41 -20.78
N PRO A 170 -23.22 31.77 -21.97
CA PRO A 170 -22.34 32.19 -23.06
C PRO A 170 -22.83 33.51 -23.66
N ALA A 171 -21.88 34.44 -23.87
CA ALA A 171 -22.09 35.62 -24.70
C ALA A 171 -22.25 35.17 -26.17
N PRO A 172 -23.27 35.66 -26.90
CA PRO A 172 -23.43 35.37 -28.31
C PRO A 172 -22.47 36.26 -29.11
N GLU A 173 -21.41 35.69 -29.66
CA GLU A 173 -20.65 36.32 -30.74
C GLU A 173 -21.42 36.06 -32.05
N GLU A 174 -22.20 37.04 -32.49
CA GLU A 174 -22.82 37.02 -33.82
C GLU A 174 -21.74 37.19 -34.89
N GLU A 175 -21.51 36.08 -35.61
CA GLU A 175 -20.81 35.98 -36.88
C GLU A 175 -21.53 36.85 -37.93
N LYS A 176 -20.95 38.00 -38.29
CA LYS A 176 -21.37 38.79 -39.45
C LYS A 176 -20.97 38.07 -40.73
N LEU A 177 -21.88 37.25 -41.25
CA LEU A 177 -21.83 36.73 -42.63
C LEU A 177 -22.36 37.79 -43.61
N SER A 178 -21.64 37.91 -44.72
CA SER A 178 -21.86 38.80 -45.86
C SER A 178 -23.27 38.75 -46.46
N ALA A 179 -23.79 39.90 -46.90
CA ALA A 179 -24.74 40.00 -48.00
C ALA A 179 -24.63 41.37 -48.69
N GLU A 180 -24.33 41.30 -50.00
CA GLU A 180 -24.56 42.26 -51.10
C GLU A 180 -23.80 43.61 -51.16
#